data_AF-A0A949G2J1-F1
#
_entry.id   AF-A0A949G2J1-F1
#
_cell.length_a   1.000
_cell.length_b   1.000
_cell.length_c   1.000
_cell.angle_alpha   90.00
_cell.angle_beta   90.00
_cell.angle_gamma   90.00
#
_symmetry.space_group_name_H-M   'P 1'
#
loop_
_entity.id
_entity.type
_entity.pdbx_description
1 polymer ?
#
loop_
_entity_poly.entity_id
_entity_poly.type
_entity_poly.pdbx_seq_one_letter_code
_entity_poly.pdbx_strand_id
1 'polypeptide(L)' 'MSKLQEIEKAIELLPLADQLRLYCDIPHLIGRDREDLEWQRLAIEEFFKDDSPDDAVYDSI' A
#
# COMPACT_ATOMS: atom_id res chain seq x y z
N MET A 1 -5.97 2.88 20.03
CA MET A 1 -5.44 2.74 18.66
C MET A 1 -4.61 1.48 18.64
N SER A 2 -4.72 0.68 17.58
CA SER A 2 -3.79 -0.42 17.39
C SER A 2 -2.48 0.15 16.86
N LYS A 3 -1.34 -0.53 17.11
CA LYS A 3 -0.05 -0.15 16.52
C LYS A 3 -0.09 -0.08 14.99
N LEU A 4 -1.00 -0.84 14.37
CA LEU A 4 -1.19 -0.90 12.94
C LEU A 4 -1.78 0.41 12.40
N GLN A 5 -2.80 0.94 13.08
CA GLN A 5 -3.41 2.25 12.77
C GLN A 5 -2.44 3.43 12.97
N GLU A 6 -1.50 3.32 13.90
CA GLU A 6 -0.47 4.33 14.12
C GLU A 6 0.57 4.33 12.98
N ILE A 7 0.88 3.14 12.43
CA ILE A 7 1.78 2.99 11.29
C ILE A 7 1.13 3.51 10.01
N GLU A 8 -0.15 3.17 9.75
CA GLU A 8 -0.90 3.69 8.58
C GLU A 8 -0.88 5.22 8.55
N LYS A 9 -1.27 5.86 9.67
CA LYS A 9 -1.25 7.32 9.78
C LYS A 9 0.14 7.93 9.63
N ALA A 10 1.17 7.24 10.11
CA ALA A 10 2.54 7.72 9.94
C ALA A 10 2.98 7.67 8.47
N ILE A 11 2.54 6.67 7.71
CA ILE A 11 2.81 6.53 6.28
C ILE A 11 2.06 7.60 5.48
N GLU A 12 0.78 7.84 5.80
CA GLU A 12 -0.05 8.88 5.17
C GLU A 12 0.53 10.30 5.33
N LEU A 13 1.24 10.56 6.44
CA LEU A 13 1.88 11.85 6.71
C LEU A 13 3.19 12.07 5.94
N LEU A 14 3.75 11.03 5.29
CA LEU A 14 4.95 11.17 4.48
C LEU A 14 4.66 11.93 3.17
N PRO A 15 5.64 12.65 2.61
CA PRO A 15 5.54 13.15 1.24
C PRO A 15 5.27 12.01 0.25
N LEU A 16 4.47 12.27 -0.79
CA LEU A 16 4.09 11.25 -1.78
C LEU A 16 5.29 10.49 -2.38
N ALA A 17 6.41 11.19 -2.62
CA ALA A 17 7.63 10.57 -3.11
C ALA A 17 8.22 9.53 -2.15
N ASP A 18 8.12 9.78 -0.84
CA ASP A 18 8.61 8.88 0.20
C ASP A 18 7.64 7.73 0.45
N GLN A 19 6.32 7.98 0.31
CA GLN A 19 5.32 6.91 0.30
C GLN A 19 5.58 5.91 -0.84
N LEU A 20 5.78 6.40 -2.06
CA LEU A 20 6.06 5.55 -3.23
C LEU A 20 7.36 4.76 -3.07
N ARG A 21 8.42 5.37 -2.51
CA ARG A 21 9.66 4.66 -2.19
C ARG A 21 9.43 3.54 -1.17
N LEU A 22 8.69 3.83 -0.11
CA LEU A 22 8.36 2.83 0.90
C LEU A 22 7.62 1.65 0.27
N TYR A 23 6.60 1.89 -0.56
CA TYR A 23 5.88 0.82 -1.28
C TYR A 23 6.81 -0.01 -2.18
N CYS A 24 7.75 0.62 -2.88
CA CYS A 24 8.74 -0.11 -3.68
C CYS A 24 9.71 -0.95 -2.83
N ASP A 25 10.04 -0.48 -1.63
CA ASP A 25 11.02 -1.12 -0.74
C ASP A 25 10.39 -2.19 0.17
N ILE A 26 9.09 -2.12 0.45
CA ILE A 26 8.34 -3.07 1.30
C ILE A 26 8.67 -4.54 0.97
N PRO A 27 8.65 -5.01 -0.30
CA PRO A 27 8.96 -6.40 -0.63
C PRO A 27 10.33 -6.83 -0.06
N HIS A 28 11.36 -5.99 -0.24
CA HIS A 28 12.70 -6.27 0.28
C HIS A 28 12.73 -6.23 1.81
N LEU A 29 12.03 -5.29 2.43
CA LEU A 29 11.97 -5.14 3.89
C LEU A 29 11.33 -6.35 4.59
N ILE A 30 10.41 -7.05 3.92
CA ILE A 30 9.76 -8.26 4.43
C ILE A 30 10.41 -9.56 3.95
N GLY A 31 11.59 -9.47 3.32
CA GLY A 31 12.34 -10.63 2.83
C GLY A 31 11.72 -11.30 1.60
N ARG A 32 10.90 -10.57 0.83
CA ARG A 32 10.36 -11.01 -0.45
C ARG A 32 11.14 -10.41 -1.61
N ASP A 33 11.21 -11.18 -2.70
CA ASP A 33 11.76 -10.67 -3.95
C ASP A 33 10.76 -9.70 -4.58
N ARG A 34 11.26 -8.57 -5.11
CA ARG A 34 10.44 -7.64 -5.89
C ARG A 34 9.96 -8.26 -7.20
N GLU A 35 10.66 -9.29 -7.70
CA GLU A 35 10.34 -10.01 -8.94
C GLU A 35 9.42 -11.22 -8.68
N ASP A 36 8.99 -11.44 -7.43
CA ASP A 36 8.00 -12.46 -7.09
C ASP A 36 6.64 -12.11 -7.71
N LEU A 37 6.31 -12.82 -8.80
CA LEU A 37 5.06 -12.64 -9.55
C LEU A 37 3.81 -12.94 -8.71
N GLU A 38 3.89 -13.84 -7.74
CA GLU A 38 2.76 -14.14 -6.85
C GLU A 38 2.54 -12.98 -5.88
N TRP A 39 3.62 -12.38 -5.36
CA TRP A 39 3.53 -11.20 -4.53
C TRP A 39 3.02 -9.98 -5.30
N GLN A 40 3.51 -9.75 -6.53
CA GLN A 40 3.00 -8.70 -7.39
C GLN A 40 1.51 -8.89 -7.70
N ARG A 41 1.09 -10.12 -8.02
CA ARG A 41 -0.33 -10.42 -8.26
C ARG A 41 -1.18 -10.14 -7.03
N LEU A 42 -0.74 -10.61 -5.86
CA LEU A 42 -1.46 -10.40 -4.60
C LEU A 42 -1.53 -8.91 -4.23
N ALA A 43 -0.45 -8.16 -4.39
CA ALA A 43 -0.41 -6.73 -4.11
C ALA A 43 -1.38 -5.94 -5.00
N ILE A 44 -1.50 -6.31 -6.28
CA ILE A 44 -2.49 -5.72 -7.20
C ILE A 44 -3.92 -6.10 -6.77
N GLU A 45 -4.16 -7.38 -6.47
CA GLU A 45 -5.48 -7.85 -6.02
C GLU A 45 -5.93 -7.18 -4.72
N GLU A 46 -5.02 -6.94 -3.78
CA GLU A 46 -5.33 -6.28 -2.51
C GLU A 46 -5.41 -4.75 -2.63
N PHE A 47 -4.63 -4.13 -3.53
CA PHE A 47 -4.73 -2.69 -3.82
C PHE A 47 -6.13 -2.31 -4.30
N PHE A 48 -6.76 -3.14 -5.14
CA PHE A 48 -8.14 -2.93 -5.60
C PHE A 48 -9.21 -3.41 -4.63
N LYS A 49 -8.84 -4.05 -3.52
CA LYS A 49 -9.76 -4.43 -2.43
C LYS A 49 -9.74 -3.47 -1.27
N ASP A 50 -8.79 -2.54 -1.23
CA ASP A 50 -8.80 -1.46 -0.26
C ASP A 50 -9.99 -0.56 -0.62
N ASP A 51 -11.16 -0.93 -0.09
CA ASP A 51 -12.42 -0.18 -0.12
C ASP A 51 -12.23 1.11 0.70
N SER A 52 -11.27 1.95 0.30
CA SER A 52 -11.17 3.29 0.82
C SER A 52 -12.46 4.01 0.45
N PRO A 53 -13.20 4.59 1.40
CA PRO A 53 -14.38 5.39 1.08
C PRO A 53 -14.06 6.58 0.15
N ASP A 54 -12.77 6.92 0.00
CA ASP A 54 -12.30 7.94 -0.95
C ASP A 54 -12.20 7.40 -2.40
N ASP A 55 -12.06 6.08 -2.61
CA ASP A 55 -12.04 5.48 -3.94
C ASP A 55 -13.44 5.39 -4.57
N ALA A 56 -14.48 5.33 -3.74
CA ALA A 56 -15.89 5.42 -4.20
C ALA A 56 -16.22 6.73 -4.92
N VAL A 57 -15.40 7.78 -4.74
CA VAL A 57 -15.54 9.04 -5.49
C VAL A 57 -15.20 8.84 -6.97
N TYR A 58 -14.24 7.96 -7.28
CA TYR A 58 -13.80 7.67 -8.65
C TYR A 58 -14.71 6.68 -9.38
N ASP A 59 -15.49 5.87 -8.67
CA ASP A 59 -16.49 4.95 -9.23
C ASP A 59 -17.73 5.66 -9.80
N SER A 60 -17.89 6.96 -9.54
CA SER A 60 -19.08 7.74 -9.91
C SER A 60 -18.96 8.54 -11.22
N ILE A 61 -17.90 8.33 -12.00
CA ILE A 61 -17.64 9.02 -13.29
C ILE A 61 -17.99 8.14 -14.49
#